data_AF-A0A0L0UPS8-F1
#
_entry.id   AF-A0A0L0UPS8-F1
#
_cell.length_a   1.000
_cell.length_b   1.000
_cell.length_c   1.000
_cell.angle_alpha   90.00
_cell.angle_beta   90.00
_cell.angle_gamma   90.00
#
_symmetry.space_group_name_H-M   'P 1'
#
loop_
_entity.id
_entity.type
_entity.pdbx_description
1 polymer ?
#
loop_
_entity_poly.entity_id
_entity_poly.type
_entity_poly.pdbx_seq_one_letter_code
_entity_poly.pdbx_strand_id
1 'polypeptide(L)'
;MRVAICGAGSAGFYSASRPFALDQQATCTGPIEISIDLSMRLPSSFGLSRCGVAPDHPEVKWTGKVKVAEHPRFHYLGNTTVLGEDAEKFTSDHRASIRLKTSRSEYNVVFLSYGSAGKDTSLGGIPGEDNLSNIPPGRAAVQWYNGYPTDPKFVDLSTIERVTIIGMGNVSLNIPRILSTDTRVSAKTGLGENVLEMLDKSRVKHVGIVGRRGPLQVAFTTRELQELVGLANV
;
A
#
# COMPACT_ATOMS: atom_id res chain seq x y z
N MET A 1 -23.66 0.68 -19.63
CA MET A 1 -22.80 -0.39 -19.08
C MET A 1 -22.35 -0.03 -17.67
N ARG A 2 -22.61 -0.89 -16.68
CA ARG A 2 -22.18 -0.72 -15.29
C ARG A 2 -20.97 -1.59 -14.99
N VAL A 3 -19.94 -1.01 -14.38
CA VAL A 3 -18.68 -1.67 -14.04
C VAL A 3 -18.41 -1.54 -12.54
N ALA A 4 -18.21 -2.66 -11.86
CA ALA A 4 -17.73 -2.69 -10.48
C ALA A 4 -16.21 -2.89 -10.46
N ILE A 5 -15.51 -2.10 -9.64
CA ILE A 5 -14.07 -2.25 -9.43
C ILE A 5 -13.82 -2.48 -7.94
N CYS A 6 -13.22 -3.61 -7.61
CA CYS A 6 -12.94 -4.03 -6.23
C CYS A 6 -11.49 -3.70 -5.88
N GLY A 7 -11.25 -2.51 -5.32
CA GLY A 7 -9.94 -2.03 -4.87
C GLY A 7 -9.58 -0.65 -5.43
N ALA A 8 -9.40 0.34 -4.55
CA ALA A 8 -8.99 1.69 -4.94
C ALA A 8 -7.48 1.90 -5.03
N GLY A 9 -6.72 0.87 -5.43
CA GLY A 9 -5.29 0.99 -5.71
C GLY A 9 -5.01 1.54 -7.11
N SER A 10 -3.74 1.59 -7.51
CA SER A 10 -3.36 1.97 -8.89
C SER A 10 -4.11 1.14 -9.94
N ALA A 11 -4.18 -0.17 -9.76
CA ALA A 11 -4.84 -1.07 -10.69
C ALA A 11 -6.33 -0.73 -10.88
N GLY A 12 -7.05 -0.40 -9.80
CA GLY A 12 -8.46 -0.02 -9.88
C GLY A 12 -8.67 1.31 -10.61
N PHE A 13 -7.88 2.33 -10.30
CA PHE A 13 -7.96 3.62 -10.98
C PHE A 13 -7.58 3.54 -12.48
N TYR A 14 -6.58 2.74 -12.84
CA TYR A 14 -6.25 2.50 -14.26
C TYR A 14 -7.33 1.69 -14.98
N SER A 15 -7.96 0.73 -14.28
CA SER A 15 -9.11 -0.01 -14.82
C SER A 15 -10.33 0.88 -15.03
N ALA A 16 -10.46 1.98 -14.26
CA ALA A 16 -11.52 2.97 -14.44
C ALA A 16 -11.21 3.97 -15.57
N SER A 17 -9.95 4.38 -15.75
CA SER A 17 -9.59 5.46 -16.67
C SER A 17 -9.78 5.08 -18.14
N ARG A 18 -9.45 3.83 -18.51
CA ARG A 18 -9.53 3.39 -19.91
C ARG A 18 -10.97 3.32 -20.44
N PRO A 19 -11.95 2.74 -19.72
CA PRO A 19 -13.36 2.78 -20.12
C PRO A 19 -13.88 4.20 -20.38
N PHE A 20 -13.61 5.17 -19.50
CA PHE A 20 -14.05 6.55 -19.73
C PHE A 20 -13.34 7.23 -20.90
N ALA A 21 -12.05 6.95 -21.12
CA ALA A 21 -11.35 7.45 -22.30
C ALA A 21 -11.95 6.90 -23.61
N LEU A 22 -12.47 5.66 -23.61
CA LEU A 22 -13.14 5.06 -24.75
C LEU A 22 -14.56 5.59 -24.95
N ASP A 23 -15.29 5.89 -23.89
CA ASP A 23 -16.61 6.53 -23.99
C ASP A 23 -16.53 7.92 -24.66
N GLN A 24 -15.47 8.68 -24.38
CA GLN A 24 -15.22 9.98 -25.02
C GLN A 24 -14.79 9.87 -26.49
N GLN A 25 -14.17 8.74 -26.86
CA GLN A 25 -13.79 8.45 -28.24
C GLN A 25 -14.97 7.76 -28.91
N ALA A 26 -15.91 8.53 -29.47
CA ALA A 26 -17.03 8.00 -30.25
C ALA A 26 -16.56 6.90 -31.22
N THR A 27 -16.74 5.65 -30.83
CA THR A 27 -16.39 4.50 -31.66
C THR A 27 -17.47 4.32 -32.72
N CYS A 28 -17.19 3.48 -33.71
CA CYS A 28 -18.12 3.14 -34.81
C CYS A 28 -19.48 2.56 -34.34
N THR A 29 -19.68 2.36 -33.04
CA THR A 29 -20.89 1.81 -32.42
C THR A 29 -21.72 2.85 -31.63
N GLY A 30 -21.31 4.12 -31.60
CA GLY A 30 -21.94 5.17 -30.80
C GLY A 30 -21.44 5.21 -29.34
N PRO A 31 -21.84 6.23 -28.54
CA PRO A 31 -21.40 6.39 -27.16
C PRO A 31 -21.92 5.24 -26.29
N ILE A 32 -21.02 4.57 -25.57
CA ILE A 32 -21.39 3.53 -24.59
C ILE A 32 -21.46 4.23 -23.24
N GLU A 33 -22.67 4.53 -22.74
CA GLU A 33 -22.80 5.14 -21.42
C GLU A 33 -22.20 4.23 -20.33
N ILE A 34 -21.02 4.58 -19.82
CA ILE A 34 -20.31 3.81 -18.79
C ILE A 34 -20.49 4.46 -17.42
N SER A 35 -20.89 3.65 -16.44
CA SER A 35 -20.93 4.00 -15.02
C SER A 35 -20.00 3.08 -14.24
N ILE A 36 -19.20 3.65 -13.34
CA ILE A 36 -18.18 2.92 -12.58
C ILE A 36 -18.39 3.11 -11.09
N ASP A 37 -18.56 2.01 -10.37
CA ASP A 37 -18.57 1.98 -8.90
C ASP A 37 -17.25 1.34 -8.42
N LEU A 38 -16.39 2.14 -7.80
CA LEU A 38 -15.08 1.72 -7.31
C LEU A 38 -15.12 1.58 -5.79
N SER A 39 -14.92 0.36 -5.28
CA SER A 39 -15.01 0.04 -3.86
C SER A 39 -13.65 -0.10 -3.19
N MET A 40 -13.57 0.29 -1.92
CA MET A 40 -12.36 0.18 -1.11
C MET A 40 -12.66 -0.18 0.33
N ARG A 41 -11.92 -1.16 0.84
CA ARG A 41 -12.01 -1.61 2.23
C ARG A 41 -11.74 -0.48 3.23
N LEU A 42 -10.80 0.40 2.91
CA LEU A 42 -10.43 1.56 3.73
C LEU A 42 -11.32 2.77 3.38
N PRO A 43 -11.48 3.73 4.31
CA PRO A 43 -12.12 5.00 3.98
C PRO A 43 -11.37 5.76 2.87
N SER A 44 -10.03 5.74 2.91
CA SER A 44 -9.17 6.43 1.94
C SER A 44 -8.88 5.61 0.68
N SER A 45 -8.82 6.29 -0.46
CA SER A 45 -8.44 5.73 -1.75
C SER A 45 -6.91 5.67 -1.96
N PHE A 46 -6.49 5.25 -3.16
CA PHE A 46 -5.12 5.16 -3.69
C PHE A 46 -4.26 3.98 -3.22
N GLY A 47 -4.73 3.20 -2.23
CA GLY A 47 -4.08 1.95 -1.80
C GLY A 47 -2.61 2.16 -1.44
N LEU A 48 -1.71 1.35 -1.99
CA LEU A 48 -0.27 1.44 -1.72
C LEU A 48 0.39 2.74 -2.17
N SER A 49 -0.23 3.53 -3.07
CA SER A 49 0.32 4.86 -3.34
C SER A 49 0.18 5.81 -2.15
N ARG A 50 -0.83 5.61 -1.30
CA ARG A 50 -0.97 6.32 -0.03
C ARG A 50 -0.22 5.61 1.09
N CYS A 51 -0.41 4.30 1.21
CA CYS A 51 0.00 3.54 2.39
C CYS A 51 1.26 2.68 2.21
N GLY A 52 1.88 2.69 1.04
CA GLY A 52 3.03 1.83 0.69
C GLY A 52 4.26 2.63 0.26
N VAL A 53 4.07 3.59 -0.65
CA VAL A 53 5.11 4.52 -1.10
C VAL A 53 5.69 5.26 0.11
N ALA A 54 7.01 5.35 0.18
CA ALA A 54 7.70 6.01 1.28
C ALA A 54 7.38 7.53 1.33
N PRO A 55 7.25 8.15 2.51
CA PRO A 55 6.93 9.57 2.67
C PRO A 55 7.88 10.54 1.96
N ASP A 56 9.15 10.18 1.86
CA ASP A 56 10.20 10.90 1.14
C ASP A 56 10.11 10.79 -0.40
N HIS A 57 9.10 10.08 -0.93
CA HIS A 57 8.82 9.93 -2.37
C HIS A 57 7.47 10.54 -2.78
N PRO A 58 7.22 11.84 -2.51
CA PRO A 58 5.92 12.47 -2.76
C PRO A 58 5.52 12.45 -4.25
N GLU A 59 6.48 12.48 -5.17
CA GLU A 59 6.27 12.57 -6.61
C GLU A 59 5.56 11.34 -7.22
N VAL A 60 5.70 10.17 -6.59
CA VAL A 60 5.04 8.93 -7.05
C VAL A 60 3.76 8.59 -6.26
N LYS A 61 3.36 9.39 -5.26
CA LYS A 61 2.14 9.16 -4.46
C LYS A 61 0.85 9.51 -5.20
N TRP A 62 0.82 10.59 -5.99
CA TRP A 62 -0.45 11.17 -6.48
C TRP A 62 -0.67 11.10 -7.99
N THR A 63 0.14 10.33 -8.72
CA THR A 63 0.18 10.32 -10.18
C THR A 63 -1.18 10.02 -10.82
N GLY A 64 -1.77 11.02 -11.49
CA GLY A 64 -2.83 10.89 -12.52
C GLY A 64 -4.20 10.34 -12.11
N LYS A 65 -4.37 9.85 -10.87
CA LYS A 65 -5.57 9.11 -10.43
C LYS A 65 -6.76 9.99 -10.02
N VAL A 66 -6.54 11.29 -9.78
CA VAL A 66 -7.61 12.18 -9.29
C VAL A 66 -8.62 12.51 -10.40
N LYS A 67 -8.14 12.71 -11.64
CA LYS A 67 -8.99 13.13 -12.77
C LYS A 67 -10.11 12.15 -13.10
N VAL A 68 -9.87 10.84 -12.96
CA VAL A 68 -10.91 9.84 -13.24
C VAL A 68 -12.02 9.87 -12.17
N ALA A 69 -11.71 10.29 -10.95
CA ALA A 69 -12.69 10.40 -9.87
C ALA A 69 -13.60 11.62 -10.00
N GLU A 70 -13.23 12.60 -10.84
CA GLU A 70 -14.03 13.79 -11.14
C GLU A 70 -15.12 13.52 -12.18
N HIS A 71 -15.09 12.35 -12.84
CA HIS A 71 -16.08 11.98 -13.83
C HIS A 71 -17.47 11.83 -13.19
N PRO A 72 -18.55 12.44 -13.72
CA PRO A 72 -19.88 12.45 -13.08
C PRO A 72 -20.51 11.06 -12.93
N ARG A 73 -20.05 10.09 -13.73
CA ARG A 73 -20.49 8.67 -13.66
C ARG A 73 -19.49 7.75 -12.92
N PHE A 74 -18.57 8.33 -12.15
CA PHE A 74 -17.67 7.61 -11.26
C PHE A 74 -18.12 7.78 -9.82
N HIS A 75 -18.33 6.66 -9.12
CA HIS A 75 -18.68 6.69 -7.71
C HIS A 75 -17.64 5.94 -6.88
N TYR A 76 -17.21 6.54 -5.78
CA TYR A 76 -16.29 5.94 -4.84
C TYR A 76 -17.03 5.40 -3.62
N LEU A 77 -16.92 4.09 -3.40
CA LEU A 77 -17.50 3.36 -2.28
C LEU A 77 -16.39 3.01 -1.27
N GLY A 78 -15.96 4.01 -0.49
CA GLY A 78 -15.03 3.82 0.62
C GLY A 78 -15.64 3.02 1.76
N ASN A 79 -14.80 2.52 2.68
CA ASN A 79 -15.25 1.76 3.85
C ASN A 79 -16.14 0.54 3.51
N THR A 80 -15.93 -0.04 2.32
CA THR A 80 -16.75 -1.11 1.74
C THR A 80 -15.87 -2.31 1.40
N THR A 81 -16.14 -3.45 2.03
CA THR A 81 -15.41 -4.69 1.80
C THR A 81 -16.16 -5.57 0.80
N VAL A 82 -15.46 -6.01 -0.25
CA VAL A 82 -15.99 -7.03 -1.16
C VAL A 82 -15.62 -8.41 -0.61
N LEU A 83 -16.64 -9.21 -0.32
CA LEU A 83 -16.53 -10.55 0.24
C LEU A 83 -16.51 -11.60 -0.88
N GLY A 84 -15.93 -12.76 -0.58
CA GLY A 84 -15.97 -13.92 -1.49
C GLY A 84 -17.40 -14.39 -1.82
N GLU A 85 -17.52 -15.23 -2.86
CA GLU A 85 -18.80 -15.80 -3.34
C GLU A 85 -19.62 -16.42 -2.19
N ASP A 86 -18.98 -17.27 -1.39
CA ASP A 86 -19.60 -18.09 -0.36
C ASP A 86 -19.49 -17.48 1.05
N ALA A 87 -19.21 -16.18 1.15
CA ALA A 87 -19.09 -15.53 2.44
C ALA A 87 -20.45 -15.51 3.17
N GLU A 88 -20.59 -16.36 4.19
CA GLU A 88 -21.81 -16.46 5.01
C GLU A 88 -22.00 -15.20 5.86
N LYS A 89 -20.91 -14.72 6.48
CA LYS A 89 -20.93 -13.60 7.42
C LYS A 89 -20.50 -12.31 6.75
N PHE A 90 -21.24 -11.24 7.04
CA PHE A 90 -20.83 -9.88 6.74
C PHE A 90 -19.78 -9.38 7.73
N THR A 91 -19.06 -8.31 7.38
CA THR A 91 -18.08 -7.71 8.29
C THR A 91 -18.76 -7.18 9.56
N SER A 92 -18.19 -7.50 10.73
CA SER A 92 -18.70 -7.03 12.03
C SER A 92 -18.10 -5.70 12.49
N ASP A 93 -17.21 -5.09 11.71
CA ASP A 93 -16.45 -3.90 12.09
C ASP A 93 -16.98 -2.61 11.44
N HIS A 94 -18.30 -2.44 11.44
CA HIS A 94 -19.04 -1.25 10.97
C HIS A 94 -18.83 -0.86 9.50
N ARG A 95 -18.12 -1.69 8.73
CA ARG A 95 -17.93 -1.49 7.29
C ARG A 95 -19.11 -2.01 6.50
N ALA A 96 -19.39 -1.34 5.38
CA ALA A 96 -20.29 -1.89 4.39
C ALA A 96 -19.65 -3.15 3.79
N SER A 97 -20.50 -4.10 3.39
CA SER A 97 -20.06 -5.35 2.78
C SER A 97 -20.89 -5.68 1.55
N ILE A 98 -20.21 -6.08 0.47
CA ILE A 98 -20.84 -6.50 -0.79
C ILE A 98 -20.30 -7.89 -1.11
N ARG A 99 -21.17 -8.85 -1.45
CA ARG A 99 -20.71 -10.17 -1.92
C ARG A 99 -20.34 -10.12 -3.39
N LEU A 100 -19.34 -10.91 -3.77
CA LEU A 100 -18.94 -11.02 -5.18
C LEU A 100 -20.10 -11.49 -6.06
N LYS A 101 -20.92 -12.45 -5.59
CA LYS A 101 -22.12 -12.91 -6.31
C LYS A 101 -23.11 -11.79 -6.63
N THR A 102 -23.33 -10.88 -5.68
CA THR A 102 -24.19 -9.71 -5.85
C THR A 102 -23.57 -8.74 -6.86
N SER A 103 -22.25 -8.54 -6.80
CA SER A 103 -21.58 -7.70 -7.80
C SER A 103 -21.69 -8.30 -9.22
N ARG A 104 -21.66 -9.62 -9.36
CA ARG A 104 -21.82 -10.28 -10.67
C ARG A 104 -23.25 -10.23 -11.22
N SER A 105 -24.27 -10.13 -10.36
CA SER A 105 -25.66 -9.97 -10.81
C SER A 105 -26.02 -8.53 -11.16
N GLU A 106 -25.46 -7.55 -10.46
CA GLU A 106 -25.81 -6.12 -10.61
C GLU A 106 -24.98 -5.36 -11.65
N TYR A 107 -23.81 -5.89 -12.03
CA TYR A 107 -22.87 -5.23 -12.94
C TYR A 107 -22.57 -6.07 -14.17
N ASN A 108 -22.32 -5.39 -15.29
CA ASN A 108 -21.93 -6.07 -16.54
C ASN A 108 -20.50 -6.62 -16.46
N VAL A 109 -19.63 -5.94 -15.72
CA VAL A 109 -18.21 -6.31 -15.55
C VAL A 109 -17.80 -6.07 -14.11
N VAL A 110 -17.03 -7.01 -13.53
CA VAL A 110 -16.43 -6.89 -12.20
C VAL A 110 -14.92 -7.03 -12.32
N PHE A 111 -14.17 -5.99 -11.95
CA PHE A 111 -12.71 -6.01 -11.89
C PHE A 111 -12.22 -6.25 -10.46
N LEU A 112 -11.44 -7.31 -10.26
CA LEU A 112 -10.74 -7.56 -9.00
C LEU A 112 -9.37 -6.87 -9.04
N SER A 113 -9.19 -5.84 -8.22
CA SER A 113 -7.98 -5.01 -8.19
C SER A 113 -7.52 -4.70 -6.75
N TYR A 114 -7.81 -5.62 -5.83
CA TYR A 114 -7.61 -5.47 -4.38
C TYR A 114 -6.15 -5.65 -3.91
N GLY A 115 -5.23 -5.92 -4.85
CA GLY A 115 -3.81 -6.12 -4.55
C GLY A 115 -3.52 -7.39 -3.76
N SER A 116 -2.36 -7.43 -3.09
CA SER A 116 -1.99 -8.53 -2.19
C SER A 116 -2.19 -8.08 -0.73
N ALA A 117 -3.36 -8.36 -0.19
CA ALA A 117 -3.69 -8.11 1.22
C ALA A 117 -3.65 -9.39 2.08
N GLY A 118 -3.08 -10.48 1.54
CA GLY A 118 -2.97 -11.78 2.20
C GLY A 118 -1.91 -11.82 3.30
N LYS A 119 -1.63 -13.03 3.80
CA LYS A 119 -0.60 -13.27 4.81
C LYS A 119 0.77 -12.85 4.26
N ASP A 120 1.56 -12.15 5.08
CA ASP A 120 2.95 -11.86 4.74
C ASP A 120 3.74 -13.15 4.54
N THR A 121 4.78 -13.09 3.71
CA THR A 121 5.63 -14.26 3.44
C THR A 121 6.41 -14.63 4.70
N SER A 122 6.24 -15.87 5.15
CA SER A 122 7.04 -16.45 6.24
C SER A 122 8.50 -16.61 5.83
N LEU A 123 9.41 -16.56 6.82
CA LEU A 123 10.82 -16.92 6.69
C LEU A 123 11.03 -18.44 6.53
N GLY A 124 9.96 -19.23 6.54
CA GLY A 124 9.99 -20.66 6.27
C GLY A 124 9.95 -21.52 7.53
N GLY A 125 9.46 -20.99 8.65
CA GLY A 125 9.37 -21.72 9.92
C GLY A 125 10.72 -21.86 10.62
N ILE A 126 11.58 -20.84 10.50
CA ILE A 126 12.87 -20.86 11.19
C ILE A 126 12.69 -20.76 12.70
N PRO A 127 13.61 -21.33 13.52
CA PRO A 127 13.54 -21.19 14.97
C PRO A 127 13.46 -19.72 15.40
N GLY A 128 12.43 -19.36 16.18
CA GLY A 128 12.23 -18.00 16.66
C GLY A 128 11.19 -17.17 15.90
N GLU A 129 10.81 -17.57 14.67
CA GLU A 129 9.98 -16.74 13.78
C GLU A 129 8.62 -16.37 14.39
N ASP A 130 7.93 -17.34 15.00
CA ASP A 130 6.55 -17.17 15.48
C ASP A 130 6.44 -16.87 16.98
N ASN A 131 7.54 -16.99 17.74
CA ASN A 131 7.51 -16.93 19.21
C ASN A 131 8.41 -15.83 19.82
N LEU A 132 9.35 -15.27 19.07
CA LEU A 132 10.13 -14.12 19.53
C LEU A 132 9.41 -12.81 19.22
N SER A 133 9.54 -11.84 20.12
CA SER A 133 9.07 -10.47 19.90
C SER A 133 9.96 -9.72 18.91
N ASN A 134 9.46 -8.61 18.37
CA ASN A 134 10.20 -7.67 17.50
C ASN A 134 10.62 -8.24 16.13
N ILE A 135 9.86 -9.20 15.59
CA ILE A 135 10.02 -9.73 14.23
C ILE A 135 8.80 -9.35 13.36
N PRO A 136 8.53 -8.05 13.14
CA PRO A 136 7.42 -7.66 12.28
C PRO A 136 7.73 -7.95 10.80
N PRO A 137 6.72 -8.26 9.97
CA PRO A 137 6.91 -8.30 8.52
C PRO A 137 7.28 -6.90 8.01
N GLY A 138 8.06 -6.81 6.93
CA GLY A 138 8.48 -5.52 6.36
C GLY A 138 7.29 -4.60 6.04
N ARG A 139 6.17 -5.18 5.60
CA ARG A 139 4.92 -4.44 5.36
C ARG A 139 4.38 -3.74 6.61
N ALA A 140 4.57 -4.28 7.81
CA ALA A 140 4.13 -3.64 9.05
C ALA A 140 4.94 -2.38 9.36
N ALA A 141 6.25 -2.37 9.09
CA ALA A 141 7.06 -1.15 9.18
C ALA A 141 6.55 -0.08 8.21
N VAL A 142 6.25 -0.49 6.97
CA VAL A 142 5.68 0.40 5.93
C VAL A 142 4.33 0.97 6.34
N GLN A 143 3.46 0.13 6.89
CA GLN A 143 2.14 0.54 7.35
C GLN A 143 2.22 1.48 8.55
N TRP A 144 3.15 1.23 9.48
CA TRP A 144 3.39 2.09 10.63
C TRP A 144 3.81 3.50 10.20
N TYR A 145 4.88 3.64 9.41
CA TYR A 145 5.34 4.98 9.04
C TYR A 145 4.39 5.73 8.09
N ASN A 146 3.54 5.02 7.34
CA ASN A 146 2.52 5.64 6.47
C ASN A 146 1.16 5.85 7.16
N GLY A 147 1.02 5.55 8.46
CA GLY A 147 -0.23 5.77 9.19
C GLY A 147 -1.40 4.93 8.67
N TYR A 148 -1.18 3.64 8.42
CA TYR A 148 -2.23 2.74 7.95
C TYR A 148 -3.35 2.62 9.02
N PRO A 149 -4.65 2.70 8.66
CA PRO A 149 -5.74 2.86 9.65
C PRO A 149 -5.92 1.74 10.66
N THR A 150 -5.35 0.55 10.45
CA THR A 150 -5.40 -0.53 11.44
C THR A 150 -4.28 -0.46 12.47
N ASP A 151 -3.48 0.62 12.44
CA ASP A 151 -2.41 1.01 13.36
C ASP A 151 -1.82 -0.14 14.19
N PRO A 152 -1.02 -1.02 13.57
CA PRO A 152 -0.31 -2.02 14.33
C PRO A 152 0.69 -1.27 15.22
N LYS A 153 0.59 -1.45 16.55
CA LYS A 153 1.69 -1.09 17.46
C LYS A 153 2.97 -1.68 16.88
N PHE A 154 3.84 -0.80 16.39
CA PHE A 154 5.13 -1.20 15.85
C PHE A 154 6.12 -1.44 17.00
N VAL A 155 7.32 -1.90 16.65
CA VAL A 155 8.40 -2.14 17.61
C VAL A 155 8.80 -0.83 18.29
N ASP A 156 9.03 -0.87 19.60
CA ASP A 156 9.57 0.26 20.36
C ASP A 156 11.07 0.43 20.05
N LEU A 157 11.36 1.38 19.16
CA LEU A 157 12.72 1.67 18.69
C LEU A 157 13.62 2.28 19.78
N SER A 158 13.06 2.73 20.91
CA SER A 158 13.85 3.29 22.02
C SER A 158 14.69 2.25 22.77
N THR A 159 14.40 0.97 22.55
CA THR A 159 15.07 -0.18 23.17
C THR A 159 15.97 -0.96 22.20
N ILE A 160 16.00 -0.56 20.93
CA ILE A 160 16.64 -1.31 19.84
C ILE A 160 17.86 -0.55 19.32
N GLU A 161 19.03 -1.17 19.34
CA GLU A 161 20.25 -0.59 18.75
C GLU A 161 20.55 -1.12 17.33
N ARG A 162 20.06 -2.31 16.98
CA ARG A 162 20.32 -2.95 15.68
C ARG A 162 19.04 -3.50 15.05
N VAL A 163 18.87 -3.22 13.76
CA VAL A 163 17.76 -3.72 12.95
C VAL A 163 18.33 -4.56 11.82
N THR A 164 17.78 -5.76 11.61
CA THR A 164 18.14 -6.62 10.47
C THR A 164 16.92 -6.80 9.58
N ILE A 165 17.07 -6.50 8.30
CA ILE A 165 16.03 -6.63 7.29
C ILE A 165 16.36 -7.82 6.39
N ILE A 166 15.42 -8.75 6.25
CA ILE A 166 15.57 -9.92 5.38
C ILE A 166 14.91 -9.63 4.03
N GLY A 167 15.71 -9.64 2.96
CA GLY A 167 15.27 -9.38 1.59
C GLY A 167 16.00 -8.21 0.93
N MET A 168 16.19 -8.29 -0.39
CA MET A 168 16.91 -7.28 -1.19
C MET A 168 16.00 -6.71 -2.29
N GLY A 169 14.93 -6.01 -1.91
CA GLY A 169 14.02 -5.32 -2.83
C GLY A 169 13.83 -3.86 -2.41
N ASN A 170 13.09 -3.06 -3.18
CA ASN A 170 12.94 -1.63 -2.87
C ASN A 170 12.42 -1.37 -1.44
N VAL A 171 11.46 -2.17 -0.96
CA VAL A 171 10.93 -2.04 0.41
C VAL A 171 12.03 -2.18 1.48
N SER A 172 13.04 -3.04 1.25
CA SER A 172 14.14 -3.18 2.21
C SER A 172 15.14 -2.02 2.16
N LEU A 173 15.11 -1.19 1.11
CA LEU A 173 15.86 0.07 1.06
C LEU A 173 15.08 1.26 1.65
N ASN A 174 13.74 1.19 1.64
CA ASN A 174 12.89 2.24 2.23
C ASN A 174 13.05 2.33 3.75
N ILE A 175 13.02 1.18 4.43
CA ILE A 175 13.03 1.12 5.90
C ILE A 175 14.30 1.77 6.48
N PRO A 176 15.53 1.46 6.02
CA PRO A 176 16.74 2.14 6.49
C PRO A 176 16.69 3.65 6.29
N ARG A 177 16.20 4.14 5.15
CA ARG A 177 16.06 5.60 4.92
C ARG A 177 15.18 6.27 5.97
N ILE A 178 14.05 5.66 6.32
CA ILE A 178 13.16 6.20 7.36
C ILE A 178 13.81 6.13 8.75
N LEU A 179 14.54 5.07 9.06
CA LEU A 179 15.19 4.90 10.36
C LEU A 179 16.43 5.77 10.55
N SER A 180 17.09 6.16 9.46
CA SER A 180 18.38 6.86 9.49
C SER A 180 18.30 8.35 9.12
N THR A 181 17.21 8.81 8.51
CA THR A 181 17.04 10.23 8.17
C THR A 181 16.74 11.05 9.42
N ASP A 182 17.46 12.18 9.60
CA ASP A 182 17.25 13.12 10.69
C ASP A 182 15.76 13.50 10.84
N THR A 183 15.25 13.41 12.07
CA THR A 183 13.83 13.62 12.38
C THR A 183 13.31 14.98 11.91
N ARG A 184 14.15 16.04 11.88
CA ARG A 184 13.77 17.38 11.39
C ARG A 184 13.60 17.42 9.88
N VAL A 185 14.34 16.59 9.14
CA VAL A 185 14.16 16.41 7.69
C VAL A 185 12.90 15.58 7.46
N SER A 186 12.77 14.46 8.17
CA SER A 186 11.63 13.56 8.14
C SER A 186 10.29 14.28 8.44
N ALA A 187 10.28 15.27 9.33
CA ALA A 187 9.10 16.08 9.65
C ALA A 187 8.50 16.82 8.44
N LYS A 188 9.28 17.06 7.37
CA LYS A 188 8.82 17.71 6.14
C LYS A 188 8.17 16.75 5.13
N THR A 189 8.23 15.44 5.37
CA THR A 189 7.82 14.39 4.41
C THR A 189 6.37 13.91 4.58
N GLY A 190 5.63 14.46 5.56
CA GLY A 190 4.26 14.07 5.85
C GLY A 190 4.13 12.81 6.71
N LEU A 191 5.17 12.46 7.48
CA LEU A 191 5.10 11.47 8.55
C LEU A 191 4.13 11.91 9.65
N GLY A 192 3.43 10.93 10.25
CA GLY A 192 2.57 11.18 11.42
C GLY A 192 3.38 11.54 12.66
N GLU A 193 2.79 12.32 13.56
CA GLU A 193 3.41 12.76 14.82
C GLU A 193 3.90 11.58 15.66
N ASN A 194 3.08 10.52 15.77
CA ASN A 194 3.42 9.29 16.47
C ASN A 194 4.69 8.59 15.91
N VAL A 195 4.93 8.69 14.60
CA VAL A 195 6.11 8.14 13.95
C VAL A 195 7.33 9.02 14.25
N LEU A 196 7.18 10.33 14.12
CA LEU A 196 8.25 11.29 14.41
C LEU A 196 8.71 11.20 15.87
N GLU A 197 7.79 11.10 16.83
CA GLU A 197 8.10 10.92 18.25
C GLU A 197 8.88 9.63 18.53
N MET A 198 8.55 8.54 17.83
CA MET A 198 9.26 7.26 17.97
C MET A 198 10.65 7.32 17.33
N LEU A 199 10.78 7.98 16.16
CA LEU A 199 12.06 8.18 15.50
C LEU A 199 13.00 9.07 16.34
N ASP A 200 12.48 10.11 16.97
CA ASP A 200 13.25 10.98 17.88
C ASP A 200 13.81 10.22 19.10
N LYS A 201 13.05 9.22 19.59
CA LYS A 201 13.45 8.34 20.70
C LYS A 201 14.27 7.12 20.26
N SER A 202 14.46 6.93 18.95
CA SER A 202 15.11 5.74 18.39
C SER A 202 16.55 5.62 18.86
N ARG A 203 16.97 4.41 19.26
CA ARG A 203 18.38 4.10 19.56
C ARG A 203 19.07 3.31 18.46
N VAL A 204 18.42 3.13 17.31
CA VAL A 204 18.95 2.32 16.20
C VAL A 204 20.21 2.99 15.65
N LYS A 205 21.32 2.26 15.68
CA LYS A 205 22.64 2.69 15.17
C LYS A 205 23.10 1.87 13.97
N HIS A 206 22.59 0.66 13.82
CA HIS A 206 22.97 -0.22 12.73
C HIS A 206 21.74 -0.83 12.07
N VAL A 207 21.64 -0.68 10.75
CA VAL A 207 20.62 -1.31 9.92
C VAL A 207 21.32 -2.23 8.92
N GLY A 208 21.13 -3.54 9.07
CA GLY A 208 21.68 -4.55 8.17
C GLY A 208 20.62 -5.06 7.19
N ILE A 209 21.00 -5.29 5.93
CA ILE A 209 20.14 -5.93 4.93
C ILE A 209 20.76 -7.26 4.52
N VAL A 210 20.01 -8.34 4.66
CA VAL A 210 20.48 -9.70 4.36
C VAL A 210 19.72 -10.25 3.16
N GLY A 211 20.48 -10.65 2.14
CA GLY A 211 19.98 -11.38 0.99
C GLY A 211 20.36 -12.86 1.04
N ARG A 212 19.45 -13.72 0.57
CA ARG A 212 19.75 -15.15 0.39
C ARG A 212 20.55 -15.46 -0.89
N ARG A 213 20.76 -14.48 -1.76
CA ARG A 213 21.48 -14.59 -3.05
C ARG A 213 22.49 -13.44 -3.17
N GLY A 214 23.31 -13.48 -4.22
CA GLY A 214 24.35 -12.49 -4.47
C GLY A 214 23.85 -11.19 -5.13
N PRO A 215 24.77 -10.23 -5.37
CA PRO A 215 24.45 -8.90 -5.91
C PRO A 215 23.77 -8.92 -7.28
N LEU A 216 24.04 -9.93 -8.12
CA LEU A 216 23.40 -10.06 -9.44
C LEU A 216 21.91 -10.44 -9.36
N GLN A 217 21.40 -10.82 -8.18
CA GLN A 217 20.01 -11.24 -7.99
C GLN A 217 19.18 -10.28 -7.13
N VAL A 218 19.69 -9.06 -6.90
CA VAL A 218 18.96 -8.01 -6.19
C VAL A 218 17.71 -7.63 -6.97
N ALA A 219 16.62 -7.34 -6.24
CA ALA A 219 15.34 -6.92 -6.80
C ALA A 219 15.08 -5.42 -6.61
N PHE A 220 16.00 -4.70 -5.94
CA PHE A 220 15.91 -3.26 -5.86
C PHE A 220 16.38 -2.58 -7.15
N THR A 221 15.92 -1.37 -7.40
CA THR A 221 16.33 -0.57 -8.56
C THR A 221 17.53 0.32 -8.22
N THR A 222 18.25 0.76 -9.24
CA THR A 222 19.43 1.64 -9.09
C THR A 222 19.09 2.95 -8.39
N ARG A 223 17.93 3.54 -8.71
CA ARG A 223 17.48 4.80 -8.10
C ARG A 223 17.39 4.69 -6.57
N GLU A 224 16.71 3.66 -6.08
CA GLU A 224 16.47 3.45 -4.64
C GLU A 224 17.78 3.16 -3.91
N LEU A 225 18.73 2.47 -4.55
CA LEU A 225 20.07 2.27 -4.01
C LEU A 225 20.86 3.58 -3.93
N GLN A 226 20.81 4.41 -4.97
CA GLN A 226 21.50 5.71 -4.99
C GLN A 226 20.98 6.63 -3.89
N GLU A 227 19.66 6.65 -3.68
CA GLU A 227 19.03 7.44 -2.61
C GLU A 227 19.46 6.94 -1.21
N LEU A 228 19.63 5.64 -1.00
CA LEU A 228 20.16 5.11 0.26
C LEU A 228 21.64 5.45 0.47
N VAL A 229 22.48 5.28 -0.55
CA VAL A 229 23.93 5.59 -0.48
C VAL A 229 24.17 7.09 -0.36
N GLY A 230 23.25 7.92 -0.85
CA GLY A 230 23.31 9.38 -0.78
C GLY A 230 22.83 9.98 0.54
N LEU A 231 22.40 9.17 1.52
CA LEU A 231 22.00 9.69 2.82
C LEU A 231 23.18 10.36 3.53
N ALA A 232 22.96 11.57 4.04
CA ALA A 232 23.96 12.26 4.83
C ALA A 232 24.05 11.64 6.23
N ASN A 233 25.28 11.46 6.72
CA ASN A 233 25.58 11.02 8.09
C ASN A 233 25.06 9.60 8.46
N VAL A 234 25.08 8.68 7.50
CA VAL A 234 24.71 7.25 7.67
C VAL A 234 25.89 6.36 7.32
#